data_AF-A0A9P1BVR4-F1
#
_entry.id   AF-A0A9P1BVR4-F1
#
_cell.length_a   1.000
_cell.length_b   1.000
_cell.length_c   1.000
_cell.angle_alpha   90.00
_cell.angle_beta   90.00
_cell.angle_gamma   90.00
#
_symmetry.space_group_name_H-M   'P 1'
#
loop_
_entity.id
_entity.type
_entity.pdbx_description
1 polymer ?
#
loop_
_entity_poly.entity_id
_entity_poly.type
_entity_poly.pdbx_seq_one_letter_code
_entity_poly.pdbx_strand_id
1 'polypeptide(L)'
;MSNRKLQIDTNMALKLYGLKVGLTDESWRAAEKHFHVYRSERSAFGRDHLLSERWLLGSTAEGSDGQWRDILKVENHKQDLFLNRIFALHALAVSRSSSSTQAVRVTSQQWDKEVNLACVAAYVLEAMKEYRDPDKNNSTVFSDSCLKMCRTRFVEGDYHDDLGIHLASADPTFQPSITTMWTENAPEKEAEDKESQALGEAEEKIQTLDQNRCNAAWEADTLKLCRDASMCARLLQAAVSNEKTRRLMKVTHLREQNNIGAQLVTKFAEKQCFHVALVCPEADSHLAKFMSTIYGANGCVILWVDLMKYGRLSGKDLDEVTSRVKKALSRKPNHSVCFMLAPWLVSERTSNGARGELRKIEDKLDAKNLQSYPVSVRCSPPHTAKKVPINYWAYIVFTDADVENNAFFNSMLMTDRSMSDAQESAQLLAGSEMPTAVLESLLKGADFTGRICGVCNFTPYDGHLERVCMRWQMEYGQDALELRSFSMGAYPDAVAFSERLLGNELVQERENHPQLFV
;
A
#
# COMPACT_ATOMS: atom_id res chain seq x y z
N MET A 1 -57.99 12.98 -4.97
CA MET A 1 -56.78 12.18 -4.71
C MET A 1 -55.93 12.17 -5.98
N SER A 2 -54.87 12.97 -5.99
CA SER A 2 -54.01 13.19 -7.15
C SER A 2 -52.95 12.09 -7.24
N ASN A 3 -52.89 11.37 -8.37
CA ASN A 3 -51.84 10.43 -8.74
C ASN A 3 -50.52 11.19 -9.01
N ARG A 4 -49.84 11.66 -7.97
CA ARG A 4 -48.43 12.05 -8.06
C ARG A 4 -47.59 10.78 -7.98
N LYS A 5 -47.16 10.25 -9.13
CA LYS A 5 -46.08 9.25 -9.19
C LYS A 5 -44.89 9.80 -8.40
N LEU A 6 -44.52 9.13 -7.32
CA LEU A 6 -43.30 9.42 -6.56
C LEU A 6 -42.11 9.27 -7.53
N GLN A 7 -41.50 10.38 -7.95
CA GLN A 7 -40.18 10.38 -8.55
C GLN A 7 -39.19 10.04 -7.43
N ILE A 8 -38.85 8.76 -7.31
CA ILE A 8 -37.63 8.36 -6.60
C ILE A 8 -36.49 9.02 -7.38
N ASP A 9 -35.62 9.75 -6.69
CA ASP A 9 -34.42 10.34 -7.29
C ASP A 9 -33.69 9.23 -8.07
N THR A 10 -33.66 9.38 -9.40
CA THR A 10 -33.25 8.34 -10.35
C THR A 10 -31.87 7.78 -10.02
N ASN A 11 -31.01 8.62 -9.42
CA ASN A 11 -29.67 8.25 -8.99
C ASN A 11 -29.65 7.33 -7.76
N MET A 12 -30.61 7.47 -6.83
CA MET A 12 -30.69 6.63 -5.64
C MET A 12 -31.34 5.27 -5.97
N ALA A 13 -32.33 5.27 -6.86
CA ALA A 13 -32.90 4.04 -7.42
C ALA A 13 -31.82 3.23 -8.15
N LEU A 14 -31.05 3.86 -9.05
CA LEU A 14 -29.94 3.21 -9.76
C LEU A 14 -28.88 2.62 -8.83
N LYS A 15 -28.56 3.31 -7.72
CA LYS A 15 -27.64 2.80 -6.71
C LYS A 15 -28.20 1.61 -5.95
N LEU A 16 -29.48 1.64 -5.57
CA LEU A 16 -30.17 0.49 -5.00
C LEU A 16 -30.12 -0.70 -5.98
N TYR A 17 -30.41 -0.50 -7.27
CA TYR A 17 -30.30 -1.57 -8.26
C TYR A 17 -28.89 -2.17 -8.36
N GLY A 18 -27.85 -1.35 -8.16
CA GLY A 18 -26.46 -1.82 -8.06
C GLY A 18 -26.20 -2.68 -6.80
N LEU A 19 -26.87 -2.39 -5.69
CA LEU A 19 -26.76 -3.14 -4.43
C LEU A 19 -27.51 -4.49 -4.45
N LYS A 20 -28.35 -4.76 -5.45
CA LYS A 20 -29.12 -6.01 -5.54
C LYS A 20 -28.23 -7.26 -5.49
N VAL A 21 -26.98 -7.16 -5.96
CA VAL A 21 -26.00 -8.27 -5.94
C VAL A 21 -25.56 -8.63 -4.50
N GLY A 22 -25.71 -7.71 -3.54
CA GLY A 22 -25.31 -7.89 -2.14
C GLY A 22 -26.47 -8.01 -1.14
N LEU A 23 -27.71 -8.16 -1.62
CA LEU A 23 -28.92 -8.22 -0.79
C LEU A 23 -29.70 -9.52 -1.05
N THR A 24 -30.34 -10.05 -0.01
CA THR A 24 -31.39 -11.06 -0.19
C THR A 24 -32.61 -10.43 -0.88
N ASP A 25 -33.45 -11.26 -1.52
CA ASP A 25 -34.70 -10.77 -2.13
C ASP A 25 -35.64 -10.15 -1.07
N GLU A 26 -35.64 -10.70 0.15
CA GLU A 26 -36.40 -10.19 1.29
C GLU A 26 -35.85 -8.83 1.77
N SER A 27 -34.54 -8.73 1.96
CA SER A 27 -33.85 -7.49 2.35
C SER A 27 -34.02 -6.39 1.30
N TRP A 28 -33.95 -6.75 0.01
CA TRP A 28 -34.23 -5.85 -1.10
C TRP A 28 -35.64 -5.29 -1.04
N ARG A 29 -36.66 -6.16 -0.91
CA ARG A 29 -38.06 -5.74 -0.81
C ARG A 29 -38.33 -4.89 0.43
N ALA A 30 -37.67 -5.19 1.55
CA ALA A 30 -37.79 -4.43 2.78
C ALA A 30 -37.21 -3.01 2.61
N ALA A 31 -36.03 -2.89 2.01
CA ALA A 31 -35.42 -1.60 1.67
C ALA A 31 -36.29 -0.81 0.67
N GLU A 32 -36.74 -1.44 -0.41
CA GLU A 32 -37.64 -0.85 -1.41
C GLU A 32 -38.93 -0.32 -0.77
N LYS A 33 -39.57 -1.12 0.09
CA LYS A 33 -40.75 -0.71 0.86
C LYS A 33 -40.44 0.50 1.76
N HIS A 34 -39.27 0.52 2.40
CA HIS A 34 -38.85 1.67 3.23
C HIS A 34 -38.73 2.96 2.40
N PHE A 35 -38.12 2.89 1.21
CA PHE A 35 -38.01 4.03 0.30
C PHE A 35 -39.35 4.48 -0.29
N HIS A 36 -40.32 3.58 -0.42
CA HIS A 36 -41.68 3.96 -0.81
C HIS A 36 -42.40 4.76 0.28
N VAL A 37 -42.16 4.42 1.55
CA VAL A 37 -42.75 5.12 2.70
C VAL A 37 -42.01 6.43 2.99
N TYR A 38 -40.68 6.41 2.96
CA TYR A 38 -39.83 7.56 3.27
C TYR A 38 -39.06 8.01 2.04
N ARG A 39 -39.25 9.26 1.62
CA ARG A 39 -38.41 9.89 0.58
C ARG A 39 -36.93 9.75 0.94
N SER A 40 -36.05 9.73 -0.08
CA SER A 40 -34.59 9.60 0.06
C SER A 40 -34.02 10.37 1.26
N GLU A 41 -34.35 11.66 1.36
CA GLU A 41 -33.92 12.60 2.41
C GLU A 41 -34.33 12.20 3.84
N ARG A 42 -35.43 11.44 3.98
CA ARG A 42 -36.00 11.02 5.27
C ARG A 42 -35.89 9.53 5.53
N SER A 43 -35.36 8.76 4.58
CA SER A 43 -35.15 7.32 4.76
C SER A 43 -34.04 7.06 5.80
N ALA A 44 -33.99 5.81 6.29
CA ALA A 44 -32.95 5.36 7.22
C ALA A 44 -31.56 5.30 6.56
N PHE A 45 -31.54 5.35 5.23
CA PHE A 45 -30.32 5.25 4.42
C PHE A 45 -29.79 6.63 4.08
N GLY A 46 -28.55 6.89 4.46
CA GLY A 46 -27.73 7.97 3.93
C GLY A 46 -27.00 7.52 2.67
N ARG A 47 -26.37 8.47 1.97
CA ARG A 47 -25.46 8.17 0.87
C ARG A 47 -24.33 7.24 1.35
N ASP A 48 -23.75 7.55 2.51
CA ASP A 48 -22.60 6.84 3.03
C ASP A 48 -22.97 5.42 3.49
N HIS A 49 -24.19 5.22 4.01
CA HIS A 49 -24.70 3.89 4.36
C HIS A 49 -24.86 3.00 3.12
N LEU A 50 -25.35 3.56 2.02
CA LEU A 50 -25.50 2.82 0.76
C LEU A 50 -24.15 2.51 0.09
N LEU A 51 -23.09 3.24 0.42
CA LEU A 51 -21.75 2.99 -0.07
C LEU A 51 -20.94 2.06 0.83
N SER A 52 -21.38 1.87 2.08
CA SER A 52 -20.76 0.89 2.99
C SER A 52 -21.05 -0.53 2.51
N GLU A 53 -19.99 -1.28 2.23
CA GLU A 53 -20.08 -2.70 1.87
C GLU A 53 -20.32 -3.59 3.10
N ARG A 54 -20.13 -3.05 4.31
CA ARG A 54 -20.11 -3.81 5.57
C ARG A 54 -21.41 -4.55 5.89
N TRP A 55 -22.55 -4.09 5.38
CA TRP A 55 -23.86 -4.71 5.63
C TRP A 55 -24.35 -5.60 4.48
N LEU A 56 -23.56 -5.73 3.42
CA LEU A 56 -23.86 -6.57 2.26
C LEU A 56 -23.45 -8.03 2.53
N LEU A 57 -24.13 -8.96 1.85
CA LEU A 57 -23.89 -10.39 2.01
C LEU A 57 -22.42 -10.75 1.76
N GLY A 58 -21.86 -11.59 2.65
CA GLY A 58 -20.49 -12.07 2.58
C GLY A 58 -19.44 -11.13 3.16
N SER A 59 -19.79 -9.88 3.47
CA SER A 59 -18.86 -8.94 4.11
C SER A 59 -18.56 -9.35 5.56
N THR A 60 -17.36 -9.00 6.03
CA THR A 60 -16.87 -9.26 7.40
C THR A 60 -16.29 -7.98 7.98
N ALA A 61 -16.26 -7.84 9.31
CA ALA A 61 -15.61 -6.70 9.96
C ALA A 61 -14.10 -6.70 9.69
N GLU A 62 -13.53 -5.53 9.38
CA GLU A 62 -12.09 -5.38 9.23
C GLU A 62 -11.36 -5.76 10.53
N GLY A 63 -10.22 -6.45 10.40
CA GLY A 63 -9.43 -6.91 11.54
C GLY A 63 -10.02 -8.11 12.31
N SER A 64 -11.18 -8.65 11.90
CA SER A 64 -11.70 -9.89 12.51
C SER A 64 -11.00 -11.14 11.97
N ASP A 65 -10.59 -12.03 12.86
CA ASP A 65 -9.92 -13.29 12.56
C ASP A 65 -10.62 -14.49 13.23
N GLY A 66 -10.21 -15.69 12.84
CA GLY A 66 -10.71 -16.95 13.39
C GLY A 66 -12.25 -17.03 13.44
N GLN A 67 -12.77 -17.47 14.59
CA GLN A 67 -14.21 -17.65 14.83
C GLN A 67 -14.99 -16.32 14.78
N TRP A 68 -14.36 -15.19 15.13
CA TRP A 68 -15.02 -13.89 15.08
C TRP A 68 -15.31 -13.45 13.65
N ARG A 69 -14.44 -13.82 12.70
CA ARG A 69 -14.69 -13.58 11.28
C ARG A 69 -15.96 -14.28 10.81
N ASP A 70 -16.19 -15.51 11.25
CA ASP A 70 -17.38 -16.29 10.89
C ASP A 70 -18.64 -15.75 11.58
N ILE A 71 -18.55 -15.39 12.87
CA ILE A 71 -19.65 -14.75 13.60
C ILE A 71 -20.05 -13.43 12.93
N LEU A 72 -19.07 -12.60 12.57
CA LEU A 72 -19.30 -11.26 12.01
C LEU A 72 -19.54 -11.24 10.49
N LYS A 73 -19.46 -12.38 9.81
CA LYS A 73 -19.81 -12.48 8.40
C LYS A 73 -21.30 -12.24 8.20
N VAL A 74 -21.67 -11.33 7.29
CA VAL A 74 -23.07 -11.06 6.97
C VAL A 74 -23.65 -12.19 6.13
N GLU A 75 -24.62 -12.87 6.70
CA GLU A 75 -25.41 -13.91 6.05
C GLU A 75 -26.87 -13.46 5.95
N ASN A 76 -27.68 -14.19 5.18
CA ASN A 76 -29.05 -13.82 4.85
C ASN A 76 -29.87 -13.41 6.08
N HIS A 77 -29.91 -14.26 7.11
CA HIS A 77 -30.69 -14.00 8.32
C HIS A 77 -30.10 -12.87 9.19
N LYS A 78 -28.79 -12.63 9.12
CA LYS A 78 -28.08 -11.53 9.81
C LYS A 78 -28.39 -10.19 9.17
N GLN A 79 -28.38 -10.14 7.84
CA GLN A 79 -28.76 -8.96 7.06
C GLN A 79 -30.22 -8.57 7.30
N ASP A 80 -31.12 -9.55 7.31
CA ASP A 80 -32.53 -9.31 7.61
C ASP A 80 -32.72 -8.77 9.04
N LEU A 81 -31.99 -9.33 10.02
CA LEU A 81 -32.06 -8.85 11.41
C LEU A 81 -31.55 -7.41 11.53
N PHE A 82 -30.44 -7.10 10.87
CA PHE A 82 -29.86 -5.76 10.80
C PHE A 82 -30.83 -4.74 10.19
N LEU A 83 -31.44 -5.03 9.04
CA LEU A 83 -32.37 -4.10 8.39
C LEU A 83 -33.61 -3.83 9.26
N ASN A 84 -34.18 -4.88 9.85
CA ASN A 84 -35.31 -4.71 10.78
C ASN A 84 -34.93 -3.82 11.96
N ARG A 85 -33.72 -3.98 12.51
CA ARG A 85 -33.19 -3.15 13.58
C ARG A 85 -33.04 -1.69 13.17
N ILE A 86 -32.42 -1.42 12.02
CA ILE A 86 -32.26 -0.06 11.49
C ILE A 86 -33.60 0.62 11.24
N PHE A 87 -34.60 -0.11 10.73
CA PHE A 87 -35.94 0.45 10.51
C PHE A 87 -36.66 0.75 11.83
N ALA A 88 -36.51 -0.09 12.85
CA ALA A 88 -37.05 0.17 14.18
C ALA A 88 -36.40 1.40 14.83
N LEU A 89 -35.07 1.51 14.80
CA LEU A 89 -34.33 2.68 15.28
C LEU A 89 -34.74 3.96 14.54
N HIS A 90 -34.89 3.88 13.23
CA HIS A 90 -35.37 4.99 12.41
C HIS A 90 -36.78 5.41 12.81
N ALA A 91 -37.71 4.47 12.98
CA ALA A 91 -39.08 4.76 13.39
C ALA A 91 -39.16 5.42 14.77
N LEU A 92 -38.36 4.94 15.73
CA LEU A 92 -38.24 5.56 17.06
C LEU A 92 -37.68 6.98 16.98
N ALA A 93 -36.64 7.17 16.20
CA ALA A 93 -35.99 8.46 16.10
C ALA A 93 -36.89 9.48 15.34
N VAL A 94 -37.67 9.01 14.36
CA VAL A 94 -38.71 9.81 13.69
C VAL A 94 -39.84 10.17 14.66
N SER A 95 -40.27 9.26 15.55
CA SER A 95 -41.32 9.57 16.53
C SER A 95 -40.87 10.55 17.61
N ARG A 96 -39.57 10.54 17.96
CA ARG A 96 -38.96 11.50 18.91
C ARG A 96 -38.68 12.87 18.29
N SER A 97 -38.51 12.96 16.97
CA SER A 97 -38.24 14.24 16.30
C SER A 97 -39.50 15.12 16.20
N SER A 98 -39.47 16.28 16.86
CA SER A 98 -40.54 17.30 16.75
C SER A 98 -40.54 18.01 15.40
N SER A 99 -39.42 17.94 14.66
CA SER A 99 -39.27 18.59 13.36
C SER A 99 -39.45 17.60 12.22
N SER A 100 -40.39 17.91 11.33
CA SER A 100 -40.62 17.14 10.11
C SER A 100 -39.52 17.31 9.05
N THR A 101 -38.59 18.26 9.21
CA THR A 101 -37.54 18.57 8.23
C THR A 101 -36.18 17.95 8.53
N GLN A 102 -35.96 17.42 9.73
CA GLN A 102 -34.67 16.86 10.11
C GLN A 102 -34.54 15.42 9.60
N ALA A 103 -33.44 15.14 8.88
CA ALA A 103 -33.09 13.78 8.51
C ALA A 103 -32.65 13.03 9.77
N VAL A 104 -33.39 12.00 10.15
CA VAL A 104 -33.08 11.19 11.32
C VAL A 104 -32.43 9.91 10.86
N ARG A 105 -31.10 9.84 10.96
CA ARG A 105 -30.30 8.69 10.53
C ARG A 105 -29.23 8.42 11.58
N VAL A 106 -28.84 7.15 11.70
CA VAL A 106 -27.64 6.80 12.46
C VAL A 106 -26.39 7.35 11.76
N THR A 107 -25.30 7.53 12.49
CA THR A 107 -24.00 7.90 11.89
C THR A 107 -23.38 6.68 11.21
N SER A 108 -22.42 6.88 10.30
CA SER A 108 -21.71 5.75 9.64
C SER A 108 -21.01 4.83 10.65
N GLN A 109 -20.44 5.39 11.72
CA GLN A 109 -19.83 4.61 12.79
C GLN A 109 -20.86 3.76 13.54
N GLN A 110 -22.04 4.34 13.86
CA GLN A 110 -23.11 3.60 14.50
C GLN A 110 -23.71 2.54 13.54
N TRP A 111 -23.77 2.82 12.24
CA TRP A 111 -24.23 1.88 11.21
C TRP A 111 -23.41 0.59 11.25
N ASP A 112 -22.09 0.69 11.16
CA ASP A 112 -21.20 -0.49 11.17
C ASP A 112 -21.26 -1.24 12.52
N LYS A 113 -21.43 -0.50 13.63
CA LYS A 113 -21.66 -1.08 14.95
C LYS A 113 -22.97 -1.88 14.99
N GLU A 114 -24.08 -1.36 14.47
CA GLU A 114 -25.36 -2.07 14.40
C GLU A 114 -25.28 -3.31 13.50
N VAL A 115 -24.49 -3.28 12.41
CA VAL A 115 -24.24 -4.48 11.59
C VAL A 115 -23.54 -5.57 12.42
N ASN A 116 -22.49 -5.21 13.14
CA ASN A 116 -21.75 -6.14 13.99
C ASN A 116 -22.64 -6.71 15.09
N LEU A 117 -23.42 -5.86 15.76
CA LEU A 117 -24.37 -6.28 16.79
C LEU A 117 -25.43 -7.24 16.24
N ALA A 118 -25.99 -6.96 15.05
CA ALA A 118 -26.96 -7.84 14.42
C ALA A 118 -26.35 -9.20 14.06
N CYS A 119 -25.10 -9.24 13.62
CA CYS A 119 -24.38 -10.49 13.33
C CYS A 119 -24.17 -11.33 14.59
N VAL A 120 -23.74 -10.70 15.70
CA VAL A 120 -23.58 -11.39 17.00
C VAL A 120 -24.93 -11.84 17.56
N ALA A 121 -25.95 -10.99 17.52
CA ALA A 121 -27.28 -11.32 18.02
C ALA A 121 -27.90 -12.50 17.26
N ALA A 122 -27.74 -12.52 15.93
CA ALA A 122 -28.16 -13.64 15.10
C ALA A 122 -27.42 -14.93 15.45
N TYR A 123 -26.09 -14.89 15.60
CA TYR A 123 -25.30 -16.04 16.05
C TYR A 123 -25.79 -16.58 17.41
N VAL A 124 -26.07 -15.69 18.37
CA VAL A 124 -26.61 -16.09 19.69
C VAL A 124 -28.00 -16.71 19.55
N LEU A 125 -28.88 -16.15 18.72
CA LEU A 125 -30.22 -16.70 18.50
C LEU A 125 -30.17 -18.09 17.86
N GLU A 126 -29.24 -18.34 16.94
CA GLU A 126 -29.00 -19.66 16.36
C GLU A 126 -28.45 -20.64 17.40
N ALA A 127 -27.45 -20.22 18.18
CA ALA A 127 -26.91 -21.04 19.27
C ALA A 127 -28.00 -21.40 20.30
N MET A 128 -28.87 -20.46 20.68
CA MET A 128 -30.02 -20.71 21.55
C MET A 128 -30.98 -21.72 20.90
N LYS A 129 -31.27 -21.58 19.61
CA LYS A 129 -32.16 -22.51 18.90
C LYS A 129 -31.59 -23.92 18.82
N GLU A 130 -30.28 -24.06 18.66
CA GLU A 130 -29.59 -25.35 18.54
C GLU A 130 -29.27 -26.00 19.88
N TYR A 131 -29.21 -25.22 20.96
CA TYR A 131 -28.88 -25.73 22.28
C TYR A 131 -29.87 -26.80 22.75
N ARG A 132 -29.34 -27.92 23.23
CA ARG A 132 -30.08 -29.05 23.81
C ARG A 132 -29.52 -29.29 25.22
N ASP A 133 -30.42 -29.46 26.19
CA ASP A 133 -30.04 -29.72 27.57
C ASP A 133 -29.67 -31.20 27.72
N PRO A 134 -28.37 -31.52 27.95
CA PRO A 134 -27.93 -32.91 28.08
C PRO A 134 -28.56 -33.61 29.29
N ASP A 135 -28.92 -32.85 30.33
CA ASP A 135 -29.49 -33.38 31.57
C ASP A 135 -31.01 -33.60 31.47
N LYS A 136 -31.66 -32.99 30.46
CA LYS A 136 -33.09 -33.14 30.18
C LYS A 136 -33.35 -33.86 28.88
N ASN A 137 -32.71 -35.02 28.69
CA ASN A 137 -32.93 -35.90 27.55
C ASN A 137 -32.77 -35.19 26.19
N ASN A 138 -31.79 -34.29 26.07
CA ASN A 138 -31.55 -33.46 24.89
C ASN A 138 -32.79 -32.69 24.43
N SER A 139 -33.64 -32.23 25.36
CA SER A 139 -34.76 -31.35 25.03
C SER A 139 -34.28 -29.94 24.67
N THR A 140 -35.06 -29.24 23.84
CA THR A 140 -34.82 -27.83 23.52
C THR A 140 -35.01 -26.97 24.78
N VAL A 141 -34.00 -26.18 25.13
CA VAL A 141 -34.09 -25.28 26.29
C VAL A 141 -34.95 -24.06 26.00
N PHE A 142 -34.80 -23.52 24.79
CA PHE A 142 -35.47 -22.29 24.38
C PHE A 142 -36.65 -22.64 23.48
N SER A 143 -37.84 -22.24 23.91
CA SER A 143 -39.04 -22.36 23.09
C SER A 143 -39.00 -21.36 21.93
N ASP A 144 -39.70 -21.65 20.83
CA ASP A 144 -39.81 -20.73 19.68
C ASP A 144 -40.40 -19.36 20.08
N SER A 145 -41.29 -19.36 21.08
CA SER A 145 -41.83 -18.12 21.65
C SER A 145 -40.76 -17.28 22.35
N CYS A 146 -39.83 -17.93 23.07
CA CYS A 146 -38.71 -17.27 23.72
C CYS A 146 -37.76 -16.66 22.67
N LEU A 147 -37.38 -17.44 21.66
CA LEU A 147 -36.52 -16.99 20.56
C LEU A 147 -37.13 -15.79 19.81
N LYS A 148 -38.44 -15.85 19.52
CA LYS A 148 -39.17 -14.74 18.91
C LYS A 148 -39.14 -13.49 19.79
N MET A 149 -39.36 -13.64 21.09
CA MET A 149 -39.31 -12.52 22.04
C MET A 149 -37.90 -11.89 22.11
N CYS A 150 -36.84 -12.71 22.18
CA CYS A 150 -35.46 -12.22 22.17
C CYS A 150 -35.16 -11.46 20.88
N ARG A 151 -35.58 -11.99 19.72
CA ARG A 151 -35.43 -11.30 18.43
C ARG A 151 -36.17 -9.96 18.40
N THR A 152 -37.43 -9.93 18.86
CA THR A 152 -38.22 -8.69 18.93
C THR A 152 -37.56 -7.66 19.84
N ARG A 153 -37.10 -8.07 21.03
CA ARG A 153 -36.38 -7.18 21.96
C ARG A 153 -35.09 -6.62 21.37
N PHE A 154 -34.34 -7.43 20.62
CA PHE A 154 -33.16 -6.92 19.93
C PHE A 154 -33.50 -5.88 18.86
N VAL A 155 -34.52 -6.15 18.04
CA VAL A 155 -34.94 -5.25 16.96
C VAL A 155 -35.50 -3.94 17.52
N GLU A 156 -36.39 -4.01 18.50
CA GLU A 156 -37.17 -2.87 18.98
C GLU A 156 -36.56 -2.18 20.20
N GLY A 157 -35.68 -2.85 20.95
CA GLY A 157 -35.11 -2.35 22.20
C GLY A 157 -34.15 -1.18 21.98
N ASP A 158 -34.32 -0.11 22.74
CA ASP A 158 -33.33 0.95 22.85
C ASP A 158 -32.51 0.69 24.11
N TYR A 159 -31.49 -0.17 23.99
CA TYR A 159 -30.70 -0.65 25.13
C TYR A 159 -30.05 0.47 25.95
N HIS A 160 -29.87 1.67 25.38
CA HIS A 160 -29.38 2.83 26.12
C HIS A 160 -30.47 3.45 26.99
N ASP A 161 -31.69 3.61 26.47
CA ASP A 161 -32.85 4.06 27.25
C ASP A 161 -33.29 2.99 28.27
N ASP A 162 -33.31 1.71 27.90
CA ASP A 162 -33.66 0.59 28.80
C ASP A 162 -32.64 0.45 29.93
N LEU A 163 -31.35 0.67 29.67
CA LEU A 163 -30.32 0.73 30.72
C LEU A 163 -30.55 1.94 31.63
N GLY A 164 -30.90 3.10 31.08
CA GLY A 164 -31.27 4.28 31.86
C GLY A 164 -32.51 4.05 32.74
N ILE A 165 -33.54 3.40 32.20
CA ILE A 165 -34.77 3.02 32.92
C ILE A 165 -34.48 1.96 33.98
N HIS A 166 -33.63 0.97 33.69
CA HIS A 166 -33.23 -0.04 34.65
C HIS A 166 -32.39 0.54 35.80
N LEU A 167 -31.47 1.45 35.51
CA LEU A 167 -30.70 2.17 36.53
C LEU A 167 -31.62 3.06 37.38
N ALA A 168 -32.54 3.80 36.75
CA ALA A 168 -33.51 4.64 37.45
C ALA A 168 -34.58 3.85 38.23
N SER A 169 -34.89 2.61 37.85
CA SER A 169 -35.83 1.76 38.59
C SER A 169 -35.17 0.96 39.70
N ALA A 170 -33.88 0.60 39.55
CA ALA A 170 -33.08 -0.01 40.61
C ALA A 170 -32.71 1.00 41.70
N ASP A 171 -32.47 2.26 41.32
CA ASP A 171 -32.29 3.38 42.23
C ASP A 171 -33.07 4.61 41.72
N PRO A 172 -34.29 4.88 42.26
CA PRO A 172 -35.10 6.04 41.90
C PRO A 172 -34.44 7.39 42.17
N THR A 173 -33.36 7.41 42.98
CA THR A 173 -32.58 8.61 43.26
C THR A 173 -31.48 8.86 42.24
N PHE A 174 -31.16 7.88 41.40
CA PHE A 174 -30.18 8.01 40.33
C PHE A 174 -30.78 8.77 39.13
N GLN A 175 -30.60 10.09 39.10
CA GLN A 175 -30.83 10.88 37.89
C GLN A 175 -29.50 11.03 37.14
N PRO A 176 -29.44 10.77 35.82
CA PRO A 176 -28.23 11.00 35.02
C PRO A 176 -27.68 12.44 35.14
N SER A 177 -28.56 13.42 35.39
CA SER A 177 -28.24 14.83 35.71
C SER A 177 -27.58 15.06 37.08
N ILE A 178 -27.54 14.07 37.99
CA ILE A 178 -26.86 14.21 39.28
C ILE A 178 -25.34 14.14 39.10
N THR A 179 -24.84 13.57 38.01
CA THR A 179 -23.40 13.63 37.67
C THR A 179 -22.89 15.06 37.41
N THR A 180 -23.78 16.02 37.19
CA THR A 180 -23.44 17.45 36.98
C THR A 180 -23.27 18.21 38.31
N MET A 181 -23.89 17.76 39.42
CA MET A 181 -23.69 18.37 40.75
C MET A 181 -22.33 18.02 41.38
N TRP A 182 -21.69 16.95 40.92
CA TRP A 182 -20.33 16.58 41.36
C TRP A 182 -19.29 17.52 40.74
N THR A 183 -19.60 18.14 39.60
CA THR A 183 -18.78 19.16 38.95
C THR A 183 -18.90 20.53 39.63
N GLU A 184 -20.02 20.81 40.31
CA GLU A 184 -20.28 22.09 40.98
C GLU A 184 -19.83 22.13 42.45
N ASN A 185 -19.49 20.98 43.05
CA ASN A 185 -19.06 20.88 44.46
C ASN A 185 -17.66 20.26 44.64
N ALA A 186 -16.87 20.16 43.56
CA ALA A 186 -15.48 19.74 43.64
C ALA A 186 -14.64 20.81 44.37
N PRO A 187 -13.71 20.41 45.27
CA PRO A 187 -12.91 21.34 46.08
C PRO A 187 -12.06 22.27 45.20
N GLU A 188 -11.92 23.53 45.61
CA GLU A 188 -11.14 24.56 44.88
C GLU A 188 -9.72 24.08 44.51
N LYS A 189 -9.46 24.03 43.19
CA LYS A 189 -8.22 23.95 42.39
C LYS A 189 -6.89 23.45 42.97
N GLU A 190 -6.50 23.76 44.21
CA GLU A 190 -5.22 23.32 44.77
C GLU A 190 -5.24 21.88 45.33
N ALA A 191 -6.41 21.36 45.69
CA ALA A 191 -6.59 19.94 46.04
C ALA A 191 -6.87 19.06 44.82
N GLU A 192 -7.51 19.63 43.79
CA GLU A 192 -7.87 19.00 42.52
C GLU A 192 -6.63 18.52 41.76
N ASP A 193 -5.53 19.31 41.77
CA ASP A 193 -4.28 18.91 41.12
C ASP A 193 -3.61 17.71 41.80
N LYS A 194 -3.72 17.56 43.13
CA LYS A 194 -3.11 16.43 43.84
C LYS A 194 -3.90 15.15 43.72
N GLU A 195 -5.23 15.23 43.78
CA GLU A 195 -6.10 14.07 43.57
C GLU A 195 -6.14 13.65 42.10
N SER A 196 -6.19 14.60 41.16
CA SER A 196 -6.08 14.31 39.73
C SER A 196 -4.72 13.72 39.37
N GLN A 197 -3.63 14.20 39.97
CA GLN A 197 -2.31 13.59 39.80
C GLN A 197 -2.26 12.18 40.39
N ALA A 198 -2.77 11.95 41.60
CA ALA A 198 -2.78 10.63 42.22
C ALA A 198 -3.67 9.62 41.46
N LEU A 199 -4.81 10.07 40.92
CA LEU A 199 -5.66 9.28 40.03
C LEU A 199 -4.97 8.98 38.71
N GLY A 200 -4.31 9.97 38.09
CA GLY A 200 -3.52 9.77 36.88
C GLY A 200 -2.39 8.76 37.07
N GLU A 201 -1.64 8.86 38.19
CA GLU A 201 -0.59 7.90 38.54
C GLU A 201 -1.15 6.49 38.81
N ALA A 202 -2.33 6.39 39.44
CA ALA A 202 -3.00 5.11 39.67
C ALA A 202 -3.51 4.49 38.36
N GLU A 203 -4.12 5.28 37.47
CA GLU A 203 -4.59 4.85 36.15
C GLU A 203 -3.42 4.43 35.26
N GLU A 204 -2.32 5.18 35.23
CA GLU A 204 -1.10 4.82 34.51
C GLU A 204 -0.52 3.50 35.03
N LYS A 205 -0.54 3.31 36.35
CA LYS A 205 -0.10 2.05 36.97
C LYS A 205 -1.03 0.88 36.66
N ILE A 206 -2.35 1.09 36.63
CA ILE A 206 -3.33 0.08 36.21
C ILE A 206 -3.12 -0.29 34.75
N GLN A 207 -2.99 0.70 33.86
CA GLN A 207 -2.70 0.47 32.44
C GLN A 207 -1.39 -0.30 32.25
N THR A 208 -0.34 0.05 33.01
CA THR A 208 0.94 -0.67 32.99
C THR A 208 0.78 -2.13 33.44
N LEU A 209 0.01 -2.37 34.51
CA LEU A 209 -0.25 -3.74 35.00
C LEU A 209 -1.10 -4.55 34.02
N ASP A 210 -2.10 -3.93 33.38
CA ASP A 210 -2.90 -4.57 32.34
C ASP A 210 -2.07 -4.88 31.09
N GLN A 211 -1.22 -3.95 30.64
CA GLN A 211 -0.28 -4.19 29.55
C GLN A 211 0.68 -5.34 29.88
N ASN A 212 1.21 -5.37 31.10
CA ASN A 212 2.08 -6.46 31.55
C ASN A 212 1.35 -7.81 31.59
N ARG A 213 0.07 -7.82 32.03
CA ARG A 213 -0.76 -9.02 32.01
C ARG A 213 -1.04 -9.49 30.58
N CYS A 214 -1.34 -8.58 29.66
CA CYS A 214 -1.53 -8.87 28.24
C CYS A 214 -0.25 -9.42 27.60
N ASN A 215 0.90 -8.80 27.88
CA ASN A 215 2.20 -9.28 27.41
C ASN A 215 2.50 -10.69 27.95
N ALA A 216 2.29 -10.92 29.24
CA ALA A 216 2.51 -12.23 29.86
C ALA A 216 1.56 -13.31 29.30
N ALA A 217 0.30 -12.96 29.04
CA ALA A 217 -0.65 -13.87 28.40
C ALA A 217 -0.23 -14.21 26.95
N TRP A 218 0.19 -13.20 26.18
CA TRP A 218 0.70 -13.37 24.82
C TRP A 218 1.96 -14.23 24.78
N GLU A 219 2.91 -14.02 25.69
CA GLU A 219 4.11 -14.86 25.84
C GLU A 219 3.74 -16.30 26.19
N ALA A 220 2.83 -16.50 27.15
CA ALA A 220 2.38 -17.83 27.56
C ALA A 220 1.70 -18.59 26.41
N ASP A 221 0.84 -17.93 25.64
CA ASP A 221 0.16 -18.54 24.50
C ASP A 221 1.11 -18.80 23.32
N THR A 222 2.08 -17.90 23.09
CA THR A 222 3.17 -18.14 22.13
C THR A 222 3.96 -19.40 22.50
N LEU A 223 4.32 -19.57 23.78
CA LEU A 223 5.03 -20.76 24.27
C LEU A 223 4.19 -22.04 24.14
N LYS A 224 2.87 -21.99 24.40
CA LYS A 224 1.97 -23.13 24.18
C LYS A 224 1.91 -23.52 22.70
N LEU A 225 1.80 -22.54 21.81
CA LEU A 225 1.78 -22.78 20.37
C LEU A 225 3.11 -23.41 19.89
N CYS A 226 4.26 -22.91 20.38
CA CYS A 226 5.56 -23.50 20.10
C CYS A 226 5.66 -24.94 20.60
N ARG A 227 5.13 -25.23 21.79
CA ARG A 227 5.06 -26.59 22.35
C ARG A 227 4.21 -27.51 21.47
N ASP A 228 3.03 -27.09 21.07
CA ASP A 228 2.11 -27.90 20.26
C ASP A 228 2.70 -28.16 18.87
N ALA A 229 3.30 -27.15 18.24
CA ALA A 229 4.03 -27.31 16.98
C ALA A 229 5.20 -28.31 17.12
N SER A 230 5.94 -28.26 18.23
CA SER A 230 7.03 -29.22 18.51
C SER A 230 6.51 -30.64 18.71
N MET A 231 5.36 -30.81 19.37
CA MET A 231 4.72 -32.12 19.53
C MET A 231 4.24 -32.68 18.18
N CYS A 232 3.61 -31.87 17.34
CA CYS A 232 3.22 -32.24 15.98
C CYS A 232 4.44 -32.65 15.14
N ALA A 233 5.55 -31.91 15.22
CA ALA A 233 6.79 -32.26 14.54
C ALA A 233 7.35 -33.62 15.01
N ARG A 234 7.32 -33.91 16.31
CA ARG A 234 7.73 -35.22 16.86
C ARG A 234 6.83 -36.36 16.39
N LEU A 235 5.51 -36.16 16.40
CA LEU A 235 4.55 -37.16 15.91
C LEU A 235 4.71 -37.41 14.41
N LEU A 236 4.92 -36.35 13.63
CA LEU A 236 5.22 -36.44 12.21
C LEU A 236 6.54 -37.20 11.99
N GLN A 237 7.60 -36.89 12.73
CA GLN A 237 8.88 -37.59 12.64
C GLN A 237 8.75 -39.09 12.98
N ALA A 238 7.94 -39.43 13.98
CA ALA A 238 7.64 -40.82 14.34
C ALA A 238 6.83 -41.55 13.26
N ALA A 239 5.86 -40.88 12.64
CA ALA A 239 5.05 -41.40 11.54
C ALA A 239 5.87 -41.57 10.23
N VAL A 240 6.89 -40.73 10.05
CA VAL A 240 7.80 -40.71 8.90
C VAL A 240 9.01 -41.64 9.16
N SER A 241 8.74 -42.89 9.53
CA SER A 241 9.79 -43.90 9.73
C SER A 241 10.37 -44.44 8.41
N ASN A 242 9.70 -44.19 7.27
CA ASN A 242 10.14 -44.59 5.94
C ASN A 242 11.10 -43.57 5.31
N GLU A 243 12.26 -44.04 4.81
CA GLU A 243 13.28 -43.22 4.13
C GLU A 243 12.71 -42.41 2.96
N LYS A 244 11.77 -42.97 2.19
CA LYS A 244 11.10 -42.27 1.09
C LYS A 244 10.38 -41.00 1.56
N THR A 245 9.70 -41.08 2.71
CA THR A 245 8.96 -39.95 3.27
C THR A 245 9.89 -38.90 3.86
N ARG A 246 11.04 -39.28 4.43
CA ARG A 246 12.09 -38.33 4.84
C ARG A 246 12.67 -37.58 3.66
N ARG A 247 12.95 -38.26 2.54
CA ARG A 247 13.43 -37.62 1.30
C ARG A 247 12.41 -36.63 0.76
N LEU A 248 11.13 -37.01 0.71
CA LEU A 248 10.05 -36.12 0.26
C LEU A 248 9.91 -34.90 1.17
N MET A 249 9.92 -35.09 2.50
CA MET A 249 9.88 -34.00 3.48
C MET A 249 11.04 -33.02 3.27
N LYS A 250 12.27 -33.52 3.06
CA LYS A 250 13.43 -32.67 2.78
C LYS A 250 13.24 -31.87 1.49
N VAL A 251 12.78 -32.49 0.42
CA VAL A 251 12.52 -31.81 -0.86
C VAL A 251 11.42 -30.75 -0.72
N THR A 252 10.31 -31.07 -0.06
CA THR A 252 9.21 -30.12 0.16
C THR A 252 9.64 -28.96 1.05
N HIS A 253 10.40 -29.23 2.12
CA HIS A 253 10.93 -28.19 3.00
C HIS A 253 11.87 -27.24 2.25
N LEU A 254 12.83 -27.77 1.47
CA LEU A 254 13.72 -26.96 0.63
C LEU A 254 12.94 -26.17 -0.42
N ARG A 255 11.90 -26.76 -1.02
CA ARG A 255 11.04 -26.05 -1.98
C ARG A 255 10.30 -24.88 -1.34
N GLU A 256 9.80 -25.06 -0.13
CA GLU A 256 9.10 -23.98 0.60
C GLU A 256 10.06 -22.89 1.04
N GLN A 257 11.24 -23.24 1.56
CA GLN A 257 12.29 -22.26 1.87
C GLN A 257 12.72 -21.46 0.65
N ASN A 258 12.86 -22.11 -0.51
CA ASN A 258 13.16 -21.44 -1.77
C ASN A 258 12.01 -20.52 -2.22
N ASN A 259 10.76 -20.93 -2.02
CA ASN A 259 9.58 -20.10 -2.33
C ASN A 259 9.53 -18.85 -1.46
N ILE A 260 9.74 -18.98 -0.14
CA ILE A 260 9.82 -17.85 0.79
C ILE A 260 10.98 -16.92 0.39
N GLY A 261 12.16 -17.48 0.10
CA GLY A 261 13.32 -16.72 -0.35
C GLY A 261 13.04 -15.95 -1.64
N ALA A 262 12.41 -16.59 -2.63
CA ALA A 262 12.03 -15.95 -3.88
C ALA A 262 11.04 -14.79 -3.65
N GLN A 263 10.02 -14.97 -2.80
CA GLN A 263 9.06 -13.91 -2.46
C GLN A 263 9.72 -12.72 -1.77
N LEU A 264 10.71 -12.95 -0.89
CA LEU A 264 11.46 -11.87 -0.26
C LEU A 264 12.30 -11.09 -1.29
N VAL A 265 12.98 -11.79 -2.20
CA VAL A 265 13.73 -11.16 -3.29
C VAL A 265 12.81 -10.36 -4.21
N THR A 266 11.64 -10.89 -4.58
CA THR A 266 10.66 -10.16 -5.40
C THR A 266 10.17 -8.89 -4.69
N LYS A 267 9.79 -8.97 -3.41
CA LYS A 267 9.35 -7.79 -2.64
C LYS A 267 10.46 -6.75 -2.50
N PHE A 268 11.70 -7.19 -2.27
CA PHE A 268 12.86 -6.31 -2.25
C PHE A 268 13.05 -5.64 -3.61
N ALA A 269 13.02 -6.41 -4.70
CA ALA A 269 13.23 -5.91 -6.05
C ALA A 269 12.14 -4.90 -6.47
N GLU A 270 10.86 -5.16 -6.17
CA GLU A 270 9.77 -4.22 -6.40
C GLU A 270 9.95 -2.88 -5.69
N LYS A 271 10.60 -2.88 -4.51
CA LYS A 271 10.85 -1.68 -3.72
C LYS A 271 12.12 -0.94 -4.16
N GLN A 272 13.21 -1.66 -4.44
CA GLN A 272 14.55 -1.09 -4.58
C GLN A 272 15.12 -1.11 -6.01
N CYS A 273 14.73 -2.09 -6.84
CA CYS A 273 15.34 -2.33 -8.15
C CYS A 273 14.40 -3.05 -9.11
N PHE A 274 13.29 -2.38 -9.48
CA PHE A 274 12.19 -3.02 -10.18
C PHE A 274 12.46 -3.13 -11.67
N HIS A 275 12.32 -4.33 -12.24
CA HIS A 275 12.61 -4.62 -13.65
C HIS A 275 11.31 -4.88 -14.42
N VAL A 276 11.15 -4.25 -15.58
CA VAL A 276 9.96 -4.42 -16.43
C VAL A 276 10.34 -4.48 -17.90
N ALA A 277 10.00 -5.57 -18.59
CA ALA A 277 10.17 -5.64 -20.04
C ALA A 277 9.20 -4.69 -20.75
N LEU A 278 9.67 -3.97 -21.78
CA LEU A 278 8.84 -3.02 -22.53
C LEU A 278 7.69 -3.66 -23.31
N VAL A 279 7.77 -4.97 -23.57
CA VAL A 279 6.66 -5.75 -24.15
C VAL A 279 5.49 -5.92 -23.18
N CYS A 280 5.69 -5.63 -21.89
CA CYS A 280 4.63 -5.65 -20.90
C CYS A 280 3.66 -4.47 -21.15
N PRO A 281 2.34 -4.72 -21.34
CA PRO A 281 1.36 -3.65 -21.58
C PRO A 281 1.32 -2.57 -20.48
N GLU A 282 1.73 -2.94 -19.26
CA GLU A 282 1.69 -2.09 -18.07
C GLU A 282 3.02 -1.36 -17.80
N ALA A 283 4.05 -1.52 -18.65
CA ALA A 283 5.38 -0.96 -18.41
C ALA A 283 5.37 0.56 -18.14
N ASP A 284 4.61 1.31 -18.92
CA ASP A 284 4.43 2.75 -18.74
C ASP A 284 3.67 3.11 -17.45
N SER A 285 2.73 2.25 -17.03
CA SER A 285 1.98 2.42 -15.78
C SER A 285 2.91 2.20 -14.57
N HIS A 286 3.76 1.18 -14.64
CA HIS A 286 4.78 0.92 -13.62
C HIS A 286 5.79 2.07 -13.51
N LEU A 287 6.30 2.58 -14.63
CA LEU A 287 7.16 3.76 -14.64
C LEU A 287 6.46 4.98 -14.01
N ALA A 288 5.19 5.21 -14.37
CA ALA A 288 4.39 6.29 -13.80
C ALA A 288 4.26 6.18 -12.28
N LYS A 289 3.95 4.98 -11.78
CA LYS A 289 3.81 4.67 -10.36
C LYS A 289 5.13 4.88 -9.62
N PHE A 290 6.23 4.36 -10.17
CA PHE A 290 7.57 4.53 -9.61
C PHE A 290 7.92 6.02 -9.46
N MET A 291 7.82 6.80 -10.54
CA MET A 291 8.14 8.24 -10.51
C MET A 291 7.23 9.01 -9.54
N SER A 292 5.94 8.67 -9.48
CA SER A 292 5.00 9.31 -8.54
C SER A 292 5.39 9.05 -7.09
N THR A 293 5.84 7.84 -6.75
CA THR A 293 6.36 7.51 -5.41
C THR A 293 7.59 8.35 -5.06
N ILE A 294 8.54 8.49 -5.99
CA ILE A 294 9.77 9.28 -5.78
C ILE A 294 9.42 10.77 -5.60
N TYR A 295 8.59 11.33 -6.48
CA TYR A 295 8.19 12.73 -6.40
C TYR A 295 7.33 13.04 -5.17
N GLY A 296 6.48 12.11 -4.74
CA GLY A 296 5.68 12.23 -3.52
C GLY A 296 6.55 12.28 -2.25
N ALA A 297 7.75 11.72 -2.30
CA ALA A 297 8.76 11.83 -1.25
C ALA A 297 9.68 13.07 -1.39
N ASN A 298 9.28 14.05 -2.22
CA ASN A 298 10.11 15.21 -2.60
C ASN A 298 11.47 14.84 -3.20
N GLY A 299 11.58 13.63 -3.77
CA GLY A 299 12.78 13.15 -4.44
C GLY A 299 12.94 13.68 -5.86
N CYS A 300 14.07 13.33 -6.46
CA CYS A 300 14.42 13.61 -7.86
C CYS A 300 14.54 12.32 -8.67
N VAL A 301 14.47 12.41 -10.00
CA VAL A 301 14.60 11.26 -10.90
C VAL A 301 15.71 11.48 -11.93
N ILE A 302 16.64 10.54 -12.00
CA ILE A 302 17.67 10.45 -13.04
C ILE A 302 17.22 9.40 -14.06
N LEU A 303 17.06 9.78 -15.32
CA LEU A 303 16.88 8.82 -16.41
C LEU A 303 18.25 8.42 -16.94
N TRP A 304 18.48 7.13 -17.11
CA TRP A 304 19.72 6.58 -17.62
C TRP A 304 19.48 5.90 -18.96
N VAL A 305 20.21 6.33 -19.97
CA VAL A 305 20.14 5.79 -21.33
C VAL A 305 21.55 5.51 -21.83
N ASP A 306 21.92 4.24 -21.90
CA ASP A 306 23.17 3.80 -22.53
C ASP A 306 22.91 3.26 -23.94
N LEU A 307 23.08 4.14 -24.94
CA LEU A 307 22.85 3.77 -26.33
C LEU A 307 23.91 2.79 -26.87
N MET A 308 25.04 2.59 -26.17
CA MET A 308 26.02 1.59 -26.56
C MET A 308 25.46 0.16 -26.43
N LYS A 309 24.45 -0.05 -25.59
CA LYS A 309 23.81 -1.36 -25.38
C LYS A 309 22.94 -1.82 -26.55
N TYR A 310 22.55 -0.93 -27.46
CA TYR A 310 21.82 -1.30 -28.67
C TYR A 310 22.71 -1.96 -29.74
N GLY A 311 24.04 -1.89 -29.59
CA GLY A 311 24.99 -2.33 -30.61
C GLY A 311 24.88 -1.46 -31.87
N ARG A 312 23.96 -1.81 -32.77
CA ARG A 312 23.60 -0.98 -33.94
C ARG A 312 22.30 -0.22 -33.64
N LEU A 313 22.42 1.07 -33.33
CA LEU A 313 21.28 1.93 -33.05
C LEU A 313 20.52 2.27 -34.33
N SER A 314 19.26 1.83 -34.47
CA SER A 314 18.41 2.25 -35.58
C SER A 314 17.76 3.60 -35.29
N GLY A 315 17.36 4.32 -36.34
CA GLY A 315 16.61 5.58 -36.17
C GLY A 315 15.29 5.39 -35.43
N LYS A 316 14.65 4.23 -35.57
CA LYS A 316 13.42 3.88 -34.84
C LYS A 316 13.68 3.69 -33.34
N ASP A 317 14.75 3.00 -32.97
CA ASP A 317 15.13 2.79 -31.57
C ASP A 317 15.43 4.15 -30.90
N LEU A 318 16.18 5.02 -31.59
CA LEU A 318 16.47 6.36 -31.12
C LEU A 318 15.20 7.21 -30.96
N ASP A 319 14.27 7.15 -31.92
CA ASP A 319 12.97 7.84 -31.84
C ASP A 319 12.12 7.35 -30.66
N GLU A 320 12.11 6.03 -30.42
CA GLU A 320 11.37 5.42 -29.32
C GLU A 320 11.95 5.82 -27.96
N VAL A 321 13.26 5.71 -27.80
CA VAL A 321 13.98 6.07 -26.57
C VAL A 321 13.84 7.56 -26.26
N THR A 322 14.09 8.44 -27.23
CA THR A 322 13.94 9.91 -27.03
C THR A 322 12.50 10.31 -26.73
N SER A 323 11.51 9.65 -27.33
CA SER A 323 10.10 9.88 -27.01
C SER A 323 9.77 9.47 -25.57
N ARG A 324 10.32 8.36 -25.07
CA ARG A 324 10.17 7.95 -23.66
C ARG A 324 10.88 8.90 -22.70
N VAL A 325 12.12 9.31 -23.01
CA VAL A 325 12.85 10.33 -22.24
C VAL A 325 12.02 11.61 -22.14
N LYS A 326 11.49 12.12 -23.25
CA LYS A 326 10.62 13.30 -23.23
C LYS A 326 9.40 13.11 -22.33
N LYS A 327 8.70 11.96 -22.47
CA LYS A 327 7.51 11.65 -21.67
C LYS A 327 7.82 11.58 -20.17
N ALA A 328 8.95 10.98 -19.80
CA ALA A 328 9.37 10.86 -18.40
C ALA A 328 9.81 12.21 -17.82
N LEU A 329 10.71 12.94 -18.49
CA LEU A 329 11.17 14.26 -18.01
C LEU A 329 10.03 15.27 -17.88
N SER A 330 9.03 15.20 -18.77
CA SER A 330 7.88 16.12 -18.75
C SER A 330 6.95 15.93 -17.55
N ARG A 331 7.09 14.85 -16.76
CA ARG A 331 6.24 14.62 -15.57
C ARG A 331 6.53 15.60 -14.42
N LYS A 332 7.82 15.86 -14.18
CA LYS A 332 8.28 16.88 -13.21
C LYS A 332 9.60 17.48 -13.72
N PRO A 333 9.52 18.41 -14.70
CA PRO A 333 10.66 19.04 -15.35
C PRO A 333 11.78 19.42 -14.39
N ASN A 334 11.44 20.14 -13.30
CA ASN A 334 12.42 20.71 -12.38
C ASN A 334 13.07 19.69 -11.42
N HIS A 335 12.66 18.42 -11.45
CA HIS A 335 13.20 17.38 -10.56
C HIS A 335 13.61 16.13 -11.35
N SER A 336 13.88 16.30 -12.65
CA SER A 336 14.38 15.21 -13.46
C SER A 336 15.44 15.64 -14.44
N VAL A 337 16.37 14.72 -14.70
CA VAL A 337 17.47 14.89 -15.64
C VAL A 337 17.69 13.56 -16.34
N CYS A 338 18.17 13.58 -17.58
CA CYS A 338 18.54 12.37 -18.29
C CYS A 338 20.03 12.38 -18.62
N PHE A 339 20.74 11.32 -18.25
CA PHE A 339 22.08 11.02 -18.74
C PHE A 339 21.96 10.07 -19.92
N MET A 340 22.41 10.50 -21.10
CA MET A 340 22.33 9.72 -22.34
C MET A 340 23.72 9.50 -22.94
N LEU A 341 24.26 8.29 -22.81
CA LEU A 341 25.53 7.89 -23.38
C LEU A 341 25.37 7.53 -24.86
N ALA A 342 26.13 8.17 -25.74
CA ALA A 342 26.06 7.98 -27.19
C ALA A 342 26.83 6.72 -27.62
N PRO A 343 26.41 6.05 -28.72
CA PRO A 343 27.12 4.89 -29.23
C PRO A 343 28.47 5.30 -29.83
N TRP A 344 29.52 4.49 -29.58
CA TRP A 344 30.82 4.66 -30.23
C TRP A 344 30.89 4.04 -31.62
N LEU A 345 30.12 2.98 -31.85
CA LEU A 345 30.02 2.32 -33.14
C LEU A 345 28.98 3.04 -34.00
N VAL A 346 29.46 3.57 -35.13
CA VAL A 346 28.68 4.36 -36.07
C VAL A 346 27.61 3.49 -36.73
N SER A 347 26.36 3.97 -36.87
CA SER A 347 25.28 3.19 -37.50
C SER A 347 25.61 2.91 -38.97
N GLU A 348 24.88 1.96 -39.58
CA GLU A 348 24.96 1.74 -41.02
C GLU A 348 24.64 3.06 -41.76
N ARG A 349 25.57 3.50 -42.63
CA ARG A 349 25.43 4.63 -43.56
C ARG A 349 25.43 6.05 -42.98
N THR A 350 26.24 6.38 -41.98
CA THR A 350 26.62 7.80 -41.82
C THR A 350 27.65 8.21 -42.83
N SER A 351 27.32 9.19 -43.66
CA SER A 351 28.26 9.83 -44.58
C SER A 351 29.44 10.50 -43.85
N ASN A 352 29.28 10.83 -42.55
CA ASN A 352 30.20 11.70 -41.80
C ASN A 352 30.83 11.06 -40.55
N GLY A 353 30.83 9.73 -40.43
CA GLY A 353 31.40 9.02 -39.27
C GLY A 353 30.74 9.37 -37.93
N ALA A 354 31.49 9.28 -36.82
CA ALA A 354 31.00 9.50 -35.46
C ALA A 354 30.31 10.86 -35.25
N ARG A 355 30.81 11.92 -35.88
CA ARG A 355 30.20 13.26 -35.82
C ARG A 355 28.79 13.28 -36.42
N GLY A 356 28.55 12.48 -37.46
CA GLY A 356 27.23 12.30 -38.05
C GLY A 356 26.24 11.64 -37.11
N GLU A 357 26.66 10.65 -36.31
CA GLU A 357 25.80 10.02 -35.29
C GLU A 357 25.46 10.95 -34.15
N LEU A 358 26.47 11.66 -33.62
CA LEU A 358 26.24 12.65 -32.56
C LEU A 358 25.22 13.68 -33.03
N ARG A 359 25.36 14.16 -34.27
CA ARG A 359 24.41 15.09 -34.85
C ARG A 359 23.00 14.53 -34.99
N LYS A 360 22.85 13.26 -35.38
CA LYS A 360 21.52 12.62 -35.41
C LYS A 360 20.88 12.57 -34.02
N ILE A 361 21.64 12.30 -32.97
CA ILE A 361 21.12 12.29 -31.60
C ILE A 361 20.67 13.70 -31.20
N GLU A 362 21.51 14.71 -31.41
CA GLU A 362 21.16 16.13 -31.19
C GLU A 362 19.90 16.52 -31.95
N ASP A 363 19.82 16.25 -33.26
CA ASP A 363 18.67 16.59 -34.10
C ASP A 363 17.38 15.91 -33.60
N LYS A 364 17.47 14.69 -33.04
CA LYS A 364 16.33 13.98 -32.45
C LYS A 364 15.92 14.57 -31.09
N LEU A 365 16.87 14.99 -30.27
CA LEU A 365 16.59 15.67 -29.00
C LEU A 365 15.95 17.04 -29.27
N ASP A 366 16.52 17.82 -30.19
CA ASP A 366 16.00 19.12 -30.65
C ASP A 366 14.57 18.97 -31.19
N ALA A 367 14.31 17.97 -32.03
CA ALA A 367 12.98 17.69 -32.57
C ALA A 367 11.93 17.32 -31.50
N LYS A 368 12.35 16.99 -30.28
CA LYS A 368 11.47 16.69 -29.13
C LYS A 368 11.43 17.82 -28.11
N ASN A 369 12.01 18.99 -28.40
CA ASN A 369 12.15 20.11 -27.46
C ASN A 369 12.81 19.63 -26.15
N LEU A 370 13.97 19.00 -26.31
CA LEU A 370 14.85 18.57 -25.23
C LEU A 370 16.19 19.28 -25.36
N GLN A 371 16.48 20.20 -24.44
CA GLN A 371 17.82 20.77 -24.31
C GLN A 371 18.83 19.68 -23.95
N SER A 372 19.97 19.69 -24.64
CA SER A 372 21.06 18.76 -24.41
C SER A 372 22.38 19.48 -24.21
N TYR A 373 23.14 19.02 -23.22
CA TYR A 373 24.45 19.53 -22.86
C TYR A 373 25.47 18.42 -23.06
N PRO A 374 26.38 18.53 -24.06
CA PRO A 374 27.32 17.47 -24.35
C PRO A 374 28.36 17.36 -23.22
N VAL A 375 28.63 16.14 -22.80
CA VAL A 375 29.69 15.80 -21.85
C VAL A 375 30.57 14.70 -22.44
N SER A 376 31.85 14.68 -22.07
CA SER A 376 32.78 13.63 -22.51
C SER A 376 33.08 12.67 -21.36
N VAL A 377 32.81 11.38 -21.58
CA VAL A 377 33.13 10.29 -20.66
C VAL A 377 34.40 9.63 -21.18
N ARG A 378 35.54 9.98 -20.60
CA ARG A 378 36.81 9.35 -20.92
C ARG A 378 36.99 8.10 -20.08
N CYS A 379 37.58 7.11 -20.70
CA CYS A 379 37.76 5.79 -20.14
C CYS A 379 39.24 5.49 -20.01
N SER A 380 39.60 4.79 -18.93
CA SER A 380 40.93 4.23 -18.75
C SER A 380 41.41 3.53 -20.03
N PRO A 381 42.69 3.71 -20.42
CA PRO A 381 43.24 3.03 -21.58
C PRO A 381 43.00 1.52 -21.48
N PRO A 382 42.54 0.85 -22.56
CA PRO A 382 42.41 -0.59 -22.55
C PRO A 382 43.80 -1.24 -22.33
N HIS A 383 43.84 -2.46 -21.80
CA HIS A 383 45.08 -3.25 -21.56
C HIS A 383 45.85 -3.65 -22.85
N THR A 384 45.61 -2.95 -23.96
CA THR A 384 46.29 -3.17 -25.24
C THR A 384 47.55 -2.31 -25.36
N ALA A 385 48.42 -2.62 -26.33
CA ALA A 385 49.66 -1.87 -26.56
C ALA A 385 49.45 -0.37 -26.85
N LYS A 386 48.25 0.03 -27.29
CA LYS A 386 47.88 1.44 -27.48
C LYS A 386 47.26 1.97 -26.19
N LYS A 387 48.09 2.65 -25.37
CA LYS A 387 47.69 3.32 -24.13
C LYS A 387 47.00 4.67 -24.37
N VAL A 388 46.01 4.71 -25.27
CA VAL A 388 45.23 5.93 -25.51
C VAL A 388 43.86 5.77 -24.85
N PRO A 389 43.46 6.67 -23.94
CA PRO A 389 42.12 6.71 -23.38
C PRO A 389 41.05 6.79 -24.48
N ILE A 390 39.96 6.05 -24.31
CA ILE A 390 38.81 6.12 -25.21
C ILE A 390 37.84 7.16 -24.66
N ASN A 391 37.36 8.08 -25.50
CA ASN A 391 36.42 9.12 -25.09
C ASN A 391 35.04 8.82 -25.67
N TYR A 392 34.07 8.49 -24.83
CA TYR A 392 32.67 8.45 -25.24
C TYR A 392 32.03 9.83 -25.08
N TRP A 393 31.03 10.10 -25.91
CA TRP A 393 30.20 11.29 -25.78
C TRP A 393 28.92 10.91 -25.06
N ALA A 394 28.47 11.75 -24.16
CA ALA A 394 27.16 11.64 -23.54
C ALA A 394 26.48 13.01 -23.55
N TYR A 395 25.21 13.03 -23.17
CA TYR A 395 24.42 14.25 -23.06
C TYR A 395 23.72 14.28 -21.71
N ILE A 396 23.74 15.44 -21.06
CA ILE A 396 22.81 15.76 -19.99
C ILE A 396 21.60 16.41 -20.65
N VAL A 397 20.44 15.79 -20.51
CA VAL A 397 19.23 16.15 -21.24
C VAL A 397 18.15 16.61 -20.27
N PHE A 398 17.57 17.76 -20.57
CA PHE A 398 16.47 18.38 -19.84
C PHE A 398 15.28 18.61 -20.75
N THR A 399 14.11 18.88 -20.17
CA THR A 399 13.05 19.56 -20.92
C THR A 399 13.39 21.03 -21.08
N ASP A 400 13.03 21.65 -22.21
CA ASP A 400 13.21 23.09 -22.43
C ASP A 400 12.52 23.98 -21.38
N ALA A 401 11.51 23.45 -20.69
CA ALA A 401 10.86 24.15 -19.60
C ALA A 401 11.77 24.19 -18.37
N ASP A 402 12.17 25.41 -18.01
CA ASP A 402 12.63 25.78 -16.68
C ASP A 402 13.95 25.11 -16.22
N VAL A 403 14.90 24.98 -17.14
CA VAL A 403 16.22 24.37 -16.87
C VAL A 403 16.98 25.06 -15.75
N GLU A 404 16.88 26.39 -15.63
CA GLU A 404 17.55 27.17 -14.58
C GLU A 404 17.05 26.85 -13.16
N ASN A 405 15.78 26.44 -13.02
CA ASN A 405 15.19 26.03 -11.75
C ASN A 405 15.19 24.50 -11.55
N ASN A 406 15.90 23.76 -12.40
CA ASN A 406 16.03 22.32 -12.26
C ASN A 406 16.96 21.96 -11.09
N ALA A 407 16.56 20.99 -10.28
CA ALA A 407 17.35 20.49 -9.15
C ALA A 407 18.78 20.09 -9.53
N PHE A 408 19.03 19.68 -10.77
CA PHE A 408 20.34 19.28 -11.28
C PHE A 408 21.09 20.39 -12.03
N PHE A 409 20.56 21.62 -12.09
CA PHE A 409 21.20 22.72 -12.82
C PHE A 409 22.60 23.05 -12.28
N ASN A 410 22.76 23.00 -10.95
CA ASN A 410 24.03 23.20 -10.26
C ASN A 410 24.84 21.91 -10.07
N SER A 411 24.44 20.81 -10.72
CA SER A 411 25.22 19.57 -10.65
C SER A 411 26.60 19.76 -11.24
N MET A 412 27.59 19.06 -10.70
CA MET A 412 28.98 19.19 -11.13
C MET A 412 29.18 18.85 -12.63
N LEU A 413 28.34 17.96 -13.18
CA LEU A 413 28.32 17.65 -14.62
C LEU A 413 27.88 18.84 -15.50
N MET A 414 27.16 19.81 -14.95
CA MET A 414 26.64 20.98 -15.67
C MET A 414 27.50 22.23 -15.52
N THR A 415 28.09 22.45 -14.34
CA THR A 415 28.77 23.71 -14.00
C THR A 415 30.19 23.80 -14.53
N ASP A 416 30.89 22.67 -14.67
CA ASP A 416 32.28 22.67 -15.12
C ASP A 416 32.39 22.76 -16.64
N ARG A 417 32.41 23.98 -17.17
CA ARG A 417 32.70 24.24 -18.60
C ARG A 417 34.19 24.13 -18.95
N SER A 418 35.05 24.03 -17.95
CA SER A 418 36.47 23.70 -18.07
C SER A 418 36.69 22.33 -17.44
N MET A 419 37.45 21.45 -18.10
CA MET A 419 37.85 20.12 -17.61
C MET A 419 38.28 20.17 -16.13
N SER A 420 37.33 19.97 -15.21
CA SER A 420 37.58 20.01 -13.76
C SER A 420 37.94 18.63 -13.25
N ASP A 421 38.47 18.53 -12.03
CA ASP A 421 38.88 17.27 -11.41
C ASP A 421 37.76 16.20 -11.33
N ALA A 422 36.47 16.56 -11.28
CA ALA A 422 35.39 15.54 -11.37
C ALA A 422 34.94 15.24 -12.79
N GLN A 423 35.11 16.19 -13.73
CA GLN A 423 35.13 15.78 -15.13
C GLN A 423 36.30 14.82 -15.34
N GLU A 424 37.49 15.06 -14.78
CA GLU A 424 38.64 14.14 -14.76
C GLU A 424 38.32 12.79 -14.07
N SER A 425 37.50 12.79 -13.01
CA SER A 425 37.08 11.57 -12.30
C SER A 425 36.06 10.75 -13.09
N ALA A 426 35.05 11.39 -13.71
CA ALA A 426 34.17 10.76 -14.69
C ALA A 426 34.90 10.46 -16.03
N GLN A 427 36.06 11.08 -16.25
CA GLN A 427 36.98 10.87 -17.37
C GLN A 427 37.99 9.74 -17.15
N LEU A 428 37.94 9.01 -16.05
CA LEU A 428 38.86 7.89 -15.82
C LEU A 428 38.25 6.50 -16.07
N LEU A 429 36.95 6.38 -16.34
CA LEU A 429 36.26 5.12 -16.08
C LEU A 429 35.45 4.62 -17.28
N ALA A 430 36.02 3.65 -18.00
CA ALA A 430 35.21 2.54 -18.54
C ALA A 430 35.15 1.47 -17.47
N GLY A 431 34.02 0.79 -17.35
CA GLY A 431 33.89 -0.36 -16.46
C GLY A 431 32.85 -0.16 -15.36
N SER A 432 32.99 -0.89 -14.26
CA SER A 432 32.02 -0.94 -13.16
C SER A 432 31.87 0.37 -12.39
N GLU A 433 32.86 1.26 -12.45
CA GLU A 433 32.86 2.52 -11.68
C GLU A 433 32.18 3.69 -12.39
N MET A 434 31.93 3.58 -13.70
CA MET A 434 31.33 4.67 -14.48
C MET A 434 29.93 5.09 -13.97
N PRO A 435 29.00 4.16 -13.65
CA PRO A 435 27.72 4.55 -13.07
C PRO A 435 27.87 5.31 -11.76
N THR A 436 28.78 4.88 -10.87
CA THR A 436 29.05 5.56 -9.59
C THR A 436 29.54 6.99 -9.83
N ALA A 437 30.57 7.17 -10.65
CA ALA A 437 31.14 8.50 -10.93
C ALA A 437 30.12 9.47 -11.55
N VAL A 438 29.27 8.97 -12.47
CA VAL A 438 28.20 9.78 -13.07
C VAL A 438 27.13 10.15 -12.04
N LEU A 439 26.67 9.20 -11.23
CA LEU A 439 25.67 9.46 -10.20
C LEU A 439 26.20 10.43 -9.13
N GLU A 440 27.43 10.25 -8.65
CA GLU A 440 28.07 11.20 -7.74
C GLU A 440 28.12 12.61 -8.34
N SER A 441 28.53 12.72 -9.59
CA SER A 441 28.67 14.03 -10.25
C SER A 441 27.33 14.71 -10.54
N LEU A 442 26.27 13.93 -10.79
CA LEU A 442 24.90 14.45 -10.92
C LEU A 442 24.33 14.90 -9.58
N LEU A 443 24.54 14.11 -8.53
CA LEU A 443 23.97 14.36 -7.20
C LEU A 443 24.74 15.44 -6.42
N LYS A 444 26.04 15.59 -6.67
CA LYS A 444 26.86 16.63 -6.07
C LYS A 444 26.46 18.00 -6.60
N GLY A 445 25.91 18.84 -5.73
CA GLY A 445 25.41 20.17 -6.06
C GLY A 445 23.94 20.19 -6.49
N ALA A 446 23.26 19.04 -6.54
CA ALA A 446 21.84 18.99 -6.81
C ALA A 446 21.03 19.56 -5.62
N ASP A 447 20.04 20.40 -5.93
CA ASP A 447 19.22 21.10 -4.94
C ASP A 447 17.82 20.48 -4.85
N PHE A 448 17.66 19.55 -3.91
CA PHE A 448 16.35 18.97 -3.56
C PHE A 448 16.35 18.50 -2.10
N THR A 449 15.16 18.47 -1.48
CA THR A 449 15.02 18.18 -0.05
C THR A 449 14.71 16.72 0.27
N GLY A 450 14.37 15.91 -0.73
CA GLY A 450 14.02 14.50 -0.56
C GLY A 450 15.22 13.63 -0.19
N ARG A 451 14.97 12.56 0.58
CA ARG A 451 15.99 11.55 0.93
C ARG A 451 16.10 10.41 -0.09
N ILE A 452 15.31 10.46 -1.16
CA ILE A 452 15.23 9.38 -2.15
C ILE A 452 15.47 9.97 -3.55
N CYS A 453 16.31 9.31 -4.35
CA CYS A 453 16.43 9.56 -5.78
C CYS A 453 16.09 8.30 -6.58
N GLY A 454 15.21 8.46 -7.57
CA GLY A 454 14.86 7.40 -8.50
C GLY A 454 15.82 7.38 -9.69
N VAL A 455 16.33 6.20 -10.06
CA VAL A 455 17.17 5.99 -11.24
C VAL A 455 16.42 5.11 -12.22
N CYS A 456 15.94 5.69 -13.33
CA CYS A 456 15.19 4.97 -14.36
C CYS A 456 16.13 4.53 -15.49
N ASN A 457 16.51 3.26 -15.54
CA ASN A 457 17.32 2.71 -16.61
C ASN A 457 16.46 2.28 -17.80
N PHE A 458 16.61 2.93 -18.97
CA PHE A 458 15.89 2.55 -20.18
C PHE A 458 16.66 1.57 -21.08
N THR A 459 17.86 1.18 -20.65
CA THR A 459 18.74 0.26 -21.37
C THR A 459 19.37 -0.77 -20.41
N PRO A 460 18.57 -1.50 -19.61
CA PRO A 460 19.11 -2.54 -18.74
C PRO A 460 19.72 -3.66 -19.58
N TYR A 461 20.91 -4.09 -19.18
CA TYR A 461 21.65 -5.13 -19.91
C TYR A 461 22.41 -6.06 -18.96
N ASP A 462 23.25 -5.51 -18.09
CA ASP A 462 24.19 -6.25 -17.23
C ASP A 462 23.93 -6.07 -15.72
N GLY A 463 22.92 -5.29 -15.34
CA GLY A 463 22.59 -4.99 -13.95
C GLY A 463 23.61 -4.09 -13.24
N HIS A 464 24.62 -3.53 -13.93
CA HIS A 464 25.68 -2.76 -13.28
C HIS A 464 25.16 -1.51 -12.57
N LEU A 465 24.29 -0.75 -13.23
CA LEU A 465 23.73 0.49 -12.67
C LEU A 465 22.85 0.19 -11.44
N GLU A 466 22.04 -0.86 -11.53
CA GLU A 466 21.14 -1.30 -10.47
C GLU A 466 21.94 -1.74 -9.24
N ARG A 467 23.08 -2.42 -9.44
CA ARG A 467 24.02 -2.78 -8.36
C ARG A 467 24.60 -1.57 -7.66
N VAL A 468 25.03 -0.56 -8.42
CA VAL A 468 25.52 0.69 -7.85
C VAL A 468 24.43 1.39 -7.03
N CYS A 469 23.20 1.45 -7.55
CA CYS A 469 22.07 2.03 -6.80
C CYS A 469 21.83 1.28 -5.48
N MET A 470 21.83 -0.05 -5.52
CA MET A 470 21.62 -0.91 -4.35
C MET A 470 22.72 -0.75 -3.29
N ARG A 471 23.99 -0.66 -3.70
CA ARG A 471 25.13 -0.51 -2.79
C ARG A 471 25.36 0.91 -2.32
N TRP A 472 24.68 1.90 -2.89
CA TRP A 472 24.93 3.31 -2.62
C TRP A 472 24.96 3.64 -1.12
N GLN A 473 23.93 3.26 -0.36
CA GLN A 473 23.92 3.55 1.09
C GLN A 473 24.94 2.73 1.90
N MET A 474 25.45 1.63 1.35
CA MET A 474 26.54 0.87 1.98
C MET A 474 27.87 1.61 1.84
N GLU A 475 28.11 2.20 0.67
CA GLU A 475 29.35 2.89 0.34
C GLU A 475 29.40 4.30 0.96
N TYR A 476 28.28 5.02 0.97
CA TYR A 476 28.22 6.42 1.44
C TYR A 476 27.55 6.60 2.81
N GLY A 477 27.04 5.54 3.44
CA GLY A 477 26.40 5.55 4.76
C GLY A 477 24.88 5.73 4.74
N GLN A 478 24.23 5.51 5.89
CA GLN A 478 22.76 5.57 6.03
C GLN A 478 22.18 6.98 5.89
N ASP A 479 22.98 8.00 6.16
CA ASP A 479 22.60 9.41 5.96
C ASP A 479 22.68 9.84 4.49
N ALA A 480 23.31 9.02 3.64
CA ALA A 480 23.33 9.26 2.21
C ALA A 480 21.96 9.01 1.58
N LEU A 481 21.78 9.63 0.42
CA LEU A 481 20.57 9.53 -0.38
C LEU A 481 20.22 8.06 -0.72
N GLU A 482 18.97 7.66 -0.51
CA GLU A 482 18.49 6.33 -0.92
C GLU A 482 18.29 6.31 -2.45
N LEU A 483 19.06 5.49 -3.16
CA LEU A 483 18.88 5.29 -4.60
C LEU A 483 17.96 4.10 -4.86
N ARG A 484 16.82 4.37 -5.50
CA ARG A 484 15.91 3.32 -5.99
C ARG A 484 16.00 3.23 -7.49
N SER A 485 16.12 2.05 -8.03
CA SER A 485 16.20 1.85 -9.48
C SER A 485 14.91 1.28 -10.07
N PHE A 486 14.59 1.72 -11.28
CA PHE A 486 13.53 1.18 -12.12
C PHE A 486 14.10 0.93 -13.50
N SER A 487 14.06 -0.30 -13.97
CA SER A 487 14.74 -0.71 -15.18
C SER A 487 13.75 -1.24 -16.19
N MET A 488 13.73 -0.65 -17.39
CA MET A 488 12.89 -1.12 -18.49
C MET A 488 13.66 -1.21 -19.79
N GLY A 489 13.50 -2.33 -20.51
CA GLY A 489 14.28 -2.61 -21.72
C GLY A 489 13.45 -3.28 -22.81
N ALA A 490 13.88 -3.07 -24.06
CA ALA A 490 13.17 -3.58 -25.24
C ALA A 490 13.34 -5.09 -25.43
N TYR A 491 14.38 -5.66 -24.82
CA TYR A 491 14.75 -7.06 -24.92
C TYR A 491 14.41 -7.76 -23.60
N PRO A 492 13.31 -8.54 -23.54
CA PRO A 492 12.88 -9.19 -22.30
C PRO A 492 13.95 -10.11 -21.70
N ASP A 493 14.72 -10.79 -22.55
CA ASP A 493 15.81 -11.66 -22.12
C ASP A 493 16.93 -10.90 -21.41
N ALA A 494 17.26 -9.69 -21.88
CA ALA A 494 18.25 -8.83 -21.24
C ALA A 494 17.75 -8.31 -19.89
N VAL A 495 16.47 -7.93 -19.80
CA VAL A 495 15.83 -7.53 -18.54
C VAL A 495 15.83 -8.69 -17.54
N ALA A 496 15.43 -9.89 -17.97
CA ALA A 496 15.42 -11.08 -17.12
C ALA A 496 16.84 -11.52 -16.72
N PHE A 497 17.84 -11.33 -17.59
CA PHE A 497 19.23 -11.61 -17.26
C PHE A 497 19.78 -10.64 -16.21
N SER A 498 19.53 -9.34 -16.38
CA SER A 498 19.86 -8.29 -15.41
C SER A 498 19.22 -8.57 -14.05
N GLU A 499 17.93 -8.91 -14.03
CA GLU A 499 17.20 -9.27 -12.82
C GLU A 499 17.80 -10.49 -12.11
N ARG A 500 18.17 -11.55 -12.85
CA ARG A 500 18.80 -12.75 -12.27
C ARG A 500 20.19 -12.46 -11.70
N LEU A 501 21.00 -11.65 -12.39
CA LEU A 501 22.31 -11.24 -11.89
C LEU A 501 22.16 -10.50 -10.56
N LEU A 502 21.22 -9.56 -10.51
CA LEU A 502 20.94 -8.78 -9.30
C LEU A 502 20.41 -9.66 -8.18
N GLY A 503 19.51 -10.60 -8.47
CA GLY A 503 19.00 -11.57 -7.51
C GLY A 503 20.10 -12.46 -6.91
N ASN A 504 21.03 -12.96 -7.73
CA ASN A 504 22.17 -13.74 -7.25
C ASN A 504 23.10 -12.90 -6.34
N GLU A 505 23.32 -11.65 -6.71
CA GLU A 505 24.15 -10.75 -5.92
C GLU A 505 23.49 -10.40 -4.59
N LEU A 506 22.17 -10.16 -4.57
CA LEU A 506 21.41 -9.96 -3.33
C LEU A 506 21.54 -11.14 -2.37
N VAL A 507 21.54 -12.37 -2.88
CA VAL A 507 21.76 -13.56 -2.06
C VAL A 507 23.16 -13.54 -1.44
N GLN A 508 24.19 -13.20 -2.21
CA GLN A 508 25.57 -13.10 -1.73
C GLN A 508 25.76 -11.94 -0.74
N GLU A 509 25.17 -10.77 -1.01
CA GLU A 509 25.23 -9.60 -0.14
C GLU A 509 24.50 -9.85 1.18
N ARG A 510 23.41 -10.61 1.17
CA ARG A 510 22.71 -11.00 2.41
C ARG A 510 23.59 -11.82 3.34
N GLU A 511 24.43 -12.70 2.79
CA GLU A 511 25.38 -13.48 3.59
C GLU A 511 26.45 -12.59 4.24
N ASN A 512 26.87 -11.54 3.55
CA ASN A 512 27.91 -10.61 4.02
C ASN A 512 27.36 -9.49 4.91
N HIS A 513 26.12 -9.05 4.68
CA HIS A 513 25.49 -7.85 5.24
C HIS A 513 23.99 -8.05 5.55
N PRO A 514 23.63 -8.94 6.49
CA PRO A 514 22.23 -9.30 6.77
C PRO A 514 21.35 -8.11 7.21
N GLN A 515 21.95 -7.06 7.77
CA GLN A 515 21.27 -5.85 8.23
C GLN A 515 20.61 -5.03 7.09
N LEU A 516 20.97 -5.27 5.83
CA LEU A 516 20.39 -4.56 4.68
C LEU A 516 19.00 -5.07 4.29
N PHE A 517 18.63 -6.25 4.78
CA PHE A 517 17.42 -6.97 4.41
C PHE A 517 16.35 -6.95 5.53
N VAL A 518 16.62 -6.25 6.64
CA VAL A 518 15.68 -5.98 7.74
C VAL A 518 15.05 -4.62 7.50
#